data_AF-A0A497RLG0-F1
#
_entry.id   AF-A0A497RLG0-F1
#
_cell.length_a   1.000
_cell.length_b   1.000
_cell.length_c   1.000
_cell.angle_alpha   90.00
_cell.angle_beta   90.00
_cell.angle_gamma   90.00
#
_symmetry.space_group_name_H-M   'P 1'
#
loop_
_entity.id
_entity.type
_entity.pdbx_description
1 polymer ?
#
loop_
_entity_poly.entity_id
_entity_poly.type
_entity_poly.pdbx_seq_one_letter_code
_entity_poly.pdbx_strand_id
1 'polypeptide(L)'
;MSLDRYPIIGSLDRVRPQLIKPIWDDWFVWLAIGESIDGFYTSTVGSGTVSLTYNRYTVETGTTADSRADLFKPAGGAPMPPVNFDYELGFRCTMQQRIEPLAGRRAYISVGEVALGAYNFLGFYVEDDTLYAATGREGVGYTTEPYGTISLDTVYLLEAHLIPGVEAIFKVDGEEFARITTNLPTGTDRGKFMGLRIMNPGVGENKIMDIGFWEFRMKRILGVYV
;
A
#
# COMPACT_ATOMS: atom_id res chain seq x y z
N MET A 1 3.80 39.22 -46.85
CA MET A 1 3.83 38.95 -45.40
C MET A 1 5.02 38.03 -45.16
N SER A 2 6.11 38.59 -44.64
CA SER A 2 7.37 37.87 -44.34
C SER A 2 7.20 37.15 -43.01
N LEU A 3 7.33 35.82 -42.99
CA LEU A 3 7.44 35.02 -41.77
C LEU A 3 8.88 35.08 -41.29
N ASP A 4 9.25 36.20 -40.65
CA ASP A 4 10.53 36.33 -39.99
C ASP A 4 10.51 35.62 -38.62
N ARG A 5 11.28 34.52 -38.57
CA ARG A 5 12.21 34.15 -37.50
C ARG A 5 11.67 34.19 -36.06
N TYR A 6 11.10 33.06 -35.63
CA TYR A 6 11.31 32.63 -34.25
C TYR A 6 12.74 32.08 -34.12
N PRO A 7 13.55 32.54 -33.16
CA PRO A 7 14.82 31.89 -32.87
C PRO A 7 14.50 30.45 -32.45
N ILE A 8 14.97 29.49 -33.25
CA ILE A 8 15.04 28.10 -32.83
C ILE A 8 15.96 28.09 -31.62
N ILE A 9 15.34 28.02 -30.44
CA ILE A 9 16.02 27.81 -29.18
C ILE A 9 16.94 26.61 -29.37
N GLY A 10 18.23 26.83 -29.13
CA GLY A 10 19.28 25.82 -29.28
C GLY A 10 18.86 24.48 -28.69
N SER A 11 19.21 23.43 -29.42
CA SER A 11 18.77 22.05 -29.22
C SER A 11 18.49 21.69 -27.76
N LEU A 12 17.22 21.37 -27.49
CA LEU A 12 16.77 20.75 -26.24
C LEU A 12 17.52 19.44 -25.92
N ASP A 13 18.28 18.91 -26.87
CA ASP A 13 19.14 17.73 -26.76
C ASP A 13 20.28 17.89 -25.75
N ARG A 14 20.70 19.12 -25.40
CA ARG A 14 21.82 19.34 -24.45
C ARG A 14 21.42 19.50 -22.99
N VAL A 15 20.15 19.79 -22.68
CA VAL A 15 19.69 20.05 -21.30
C VAL A 15 18.86 18.88 -20.72
N ARG A 16 18.33 17.99 -21.57
CA ARG A 16 17.36 16.97 -21.15
C ARG A 16 17.91 15.64 -20.59
N PRO A 17 19.09 15.10 -20.98
CA PRO A 17 19.49 13.77 -20.50
C PRO A 17 19.89 13.72 -19.02
N GLN A 18 20.29 14.83 -18.41
CA GLN A 18 20.88 14.82 -17.06
C GLN A 18 19.88 15.14 -15.94
N LEU A 19 18.78 15.84 -16.26
CA LEU A 19 17.73 16.18 -15.28
C LEU A 19 16.57 15.18 -15.29
N ILE A 20 16.29 14.56 -16.44
CA ILE A 20 15.21 13.57 -16.57
C ILE A 20 15.70 12.22 -16.03
N LYS A 21 16.96 11.85 -16.30
CA LYS A 21 17.52 10.55 -15.95
C LYS A 21 17.44 10.21 -14.44
N PRO A 22 17.80 11.08 -13.48
CA PRO A 22 17.68 10.77 -12.04
C PRO A 22 16.24 10.51 -11.58
N ILE A 23 15.27 11.24 -12.15
CA ILE A 23 13.85 11.14 -11.76
C ILE A 23 13.26 9.78 -12.16
N TRP A 24 13.71 9.21 -13.28
CA TRP A 24 13.29 7.87 -13.72
C TRP A 24 14.14 6.74 -13.14
N ASP A 25 15.36 7.04 -12.68
CA ASP A 25 16.37 6.03 -12.36
C ASP A 25 16.47 5.68 -10.87
N ASP A 26 16.10 6.58 -9.95
CA ASP A 26 16.37 6.35 -8.52
C ASP A 26 15.20 5.69 -7.77
N TRP A 27 13.96 6.04 -8.12
CA TRP A 27 12.77 5.58 -7.42
C TRP A 27 11.66 5.16 -8.39
N PHE A 28 11.06 4.01 -8.10
CA PHE A 28 9.71 3.70 -8.55
C PHE A 28 8.75 4.40 -7.60
N VAL A 29 7.95 5.33 -8.11
CA VAL A 29 6.88 5.99 -7.35
C VAL A 29 5.55 5.72 -8.04
N TRP A 30 4.56 5.33 -7.26
CA TRP A 30 3.20 5.17 -7.73
C TRP A 30 2.24 5.84 -6.75
N LEU A 31 1.42 6.74 -7.27
CA LEU A 31 0.41 7.48 -6.54
C LEU A 31 -0.95 7.14 -7.12
N ALA A 32 -1.91 6.82 -6.26
CA ALA A 32 -3.28 6.56 -6.63
C ALA A 32 -4.24 7.29 -5.69
N ILE A 33 -5.15 8.06 -6.27
CA ILE A 33 -6.22 8.77 -5.56
C ILE A 33 -7.53 8.39 -6.27
N GLY A 34 -8.45 7.73 -5.56
CA GLY A 34 -9.75 7.37 -6.13
C GLY A 34 -9.67 6.34 -7.26
N GLU A 35 -9.91 6.73 -8.52
CA GLU A 35 -9.84 5.78 -9.64
C GLU A 35 -8.41 5.74 -10.22
N SER A 36 -7.87 4.54 -10.44
CA SER A 36 -6.58 4.38 -11.13
C SER A 36 -6.81 4.17 -12.62
N ILE A 37 -6.05 4.87 -13.47
CA ILE A 37 -6.12 4.78 -14.94
C ILE A 37 -5.90 3.34 -15.42
N ASP A 38 -5.04 2.61 -14.71
CA ASP A 38 -4.68 1.23 -15.00
C ASP A 38 -5.46 0.20 -14.14
N GLY A 39 -6.47 0.66 -13.41
CA GLY A 39 -7.41 -0.15 -12.64
C GLY A 39 -6.82 -0.85 -11.41
N PHE A 40 -7.69 -1.60 -10.74
CA PHE A 40 -7.39 -2.43 -9.59
C PHE A 40 -7.98 -3.82 -9.76
N TYR A 41 -7.45 -4.77 -8.99
CA TYR A 41 -8.07 -6.07 -8.81
C TYR A 41 -8.89 -6.08 -7.54
N THR A 42 -10.05 -6.72 -7.64
CA THR A 42 -10.98 -6.89 -6.52
C THR A 42 -11.31 -8.36 -6.34
N SER A 43 -11.46 -8.80 -5.10
CA SER A 43 -11.96 -10.14 -4.78
C SER A 43 -12.85 -10.07 -3.55
N THR A 44 -13.92 -10.86 -3.52
CA THR A 44 -14.86 -10.88 -2.38
C THR A 44 -15.25 -12.31 -2.05
N VAL A 45 -15.58 -12.56 -0.78
CA VAL A 45 -16.19 -13.80 -0.30
C VAL A 45 -17.43 -13.45 0.52
N GLY A 46 -18.50 -14.22 0.34
CA GLY A 46 -19.81 -13.91 0.90
C GLY A 46 -20.43 -12.71 0.19
N SER A 47 -20.96 -11.76 0.96
CA SER A 47 -21.60 -10.53 0.46
C SER A 47 -20.73 -9.28 0.59
N GLY A 48 -19.41 -9.43 0.69
CA GLY A 48 -18.48 -8.31 0.71
C GLY A 48 -18.53 -7.50 -0.59
N THR A 49 -18.24 -6.21 -0.51
CA THR A 49 -18.24 -5.30 -1.65
C THR A 49 -16.98 -4.44 -1.69
N VAL A 50 -16.62 -4.01 -2.90
CA VAL A 50 -15.55 -3.03 -3.14
C VAL A 50 -16.12 -1.94 -4.02
N SER A 51 -15.99 -0.70 -3.59
CA SER A 51 -16.45 0.47 -4.33
C SER A 51 -15.30 1.44 -4.56
N LEU A 52 -15.19 1.94 -5.79
CA LEU A 52 -14.22 2.95 -6.19
C LEU A 52 -14.98 4.23 -6.51
N THR A 53 -14.57 5.34 -5.91
CA THR A 53 -15.12 6.67 -6.18
C THR A 53 -13.98 7.65 -6.41
N TYR A 54 -14.30 8.87 -6.86
CA TYR A 54 -13.29 9.84 -7.32
C TYR A 54 -12.18 10.15 -6.31
N ASN A 55 -12.42 9.99 -5.01
CA ASN A 55 -11.47 10.31 -3.94
C ASN A 55 -11.32 9.22 -2.88
N ARG A 56 -11.85 8.02 -3.13
CA ARG A 56 -11.94 7.01 -2.08
C ARG A 56 -12.09 5.59 -2.63
N TYR A 57 -11.33 4.70 -2.01
CA TYR A 57 -11.49 3.27 -2.06
C TYR A 57 -12.29 2.83 -0.84
N THR A 58 -13.38 2.08 -1.05
CA THR A 58 -14.18 1.51 0.03
C THR A 58 -14.15 0.00 -0.08
N VAL A 59 -13.72 -0.67 0.99
CA VAL A 59 -13.84 -2.12 1.15
C VAL A 59 -14.79 -2.42 2.30
N GLU A 60 -15.78 -3.27 2.02
CA GLU A 60 -16.86 -3.57 2.95
C GLU A 60 -17.07 -5.08 3.05
N THR A 61 -17.14 -5.59 4.27
CA THR A 61 -17.56 -6.98 4.51
C THR A 61 -19.08 -7.10 4.45
N GLY A 62 -19.56 -8.30 4.18
CA GLY A 62 -20.94 -8.67 4.46
C GLY A 62 -21.18 -9.00 5.93
N THR A 63 -22.43 -9.38 6.22
CA THR A 63 -22.87 -9.79 7.56
C THR A 63 -22.63 -11.27 7.86
N THR A 64 -22.31 -12.07 6.84
CA THR A 64 -22.03 -13.49 6.97
C THR A 64 -20.62 -13.72 7.54
N ALA A 65 -20.47 -14.76 8.36
CA ALA A 65 -19.15 -15.20 8.82
C ALA A 65 -18.21 -15.47 7.65
N ASP A 66 -16.93 -15.15 7.88
CA ASP A 66 -15.84 -15.20 6.91
C ASP A 66 -16.03 -14.34 5.66
N SER A 67 -16.96 -13.38 5.69
CA SER A 67 -17.08 -12.43 4.59
C SER A 67 -15.83 -11.57 4.51
N ARG A 68 -15.32 -11.39 3.29
CA ARG A 68 -14.16 -10.54 3.03
C ARG A 68 -14.32 -9.73 1.76
N ALA A 69 -13.64 -8.60 1.75
CA ALA A 69 -13.41 -7.80 0.57
C ALA A 69 -11.93 -7.46 0.44
N ASP A 70 -11.41 -7.64 -0.77
CA ASP A 70 -10.03 -7.43 -1.16
C ASP A 70 -9.99 -6.40 -2.28
N LEU A 71 -9.14 -5.38 -2.14
CA LEU A 71 -8.78 -4.45 -3.21
C LEU A 71 -7.26 -4.36 -3.28
N PHE A 72 -6.70 -4.59 -4.46
CA PHE A 72 -5.26 -4.58 -4.59
C PHE A 72 -4.74 -4.17 -5.97
N LYS A 73 -3.49 -3.70 -5.96
CA LYS A 73 -2.67 -3.48 -7.14
C LYS A 73 -1.54 -4.52 -7.15
N PRO A 74 -1.55 -5.50 -8.07
CA PRO A 74 -0.50 -6.51 -8.12
C PRO A 74 0.85 -5.88 -8.51
N ALA A 75 1.93 -6.47 -8.03
CA ALA A 75 3.27 -6.22 -8.52
C ALA A 75 3.70 -7.31 -9.51
N GLY A 76 4.64 -7.00 -10.40
CA GLY A 76 5.30 -8.01 -11.23
C GLY A 76 4.55 -8.51 -12.47
N GLY A 77 3.59 -7.75 -13.01
CA GLY A 77 3.08 -7.97 -14.38
C GLY A 77 3.78 -7.04 -15.36
N ALA A 78 4.38 -7.54 -16.45
CA ALA A 78 5.05 -6.70 -17.45
C ALA A 78 4.09 -5.59 -17.92
N PRO A 79 4.46 -4.30 -17.83
CA PRO A 79 5.81 -3.73 -17.64
C PRO A 79 6.20 -3.32 -16.20
N MET A 80 5.41 -3.67 -15.18
CA MET A 80 5.66 -3.27 -13.79
C MET A 80 6.70 -4.17 -13.10
N PRO A 81 7.69 -3.59 -12.36
CA PRO A 81 8.62 -4.39 -11.59
C PRO A 81 7.90 -5.17 -10.48
N PRO A 82 8.47 -6.28 -9.98
CA PRO A 82 7.98 -6.89 -8.75
C PRO A 82 8.32 -6.02 -7.53
N VAL A 83 7.64 -6.25 -6.41
CA VAL A 83 8.06 -5.69 -5.13
C VAL A 83 9.32 -6.43 -4.68
N ASN A 84 10.36 -5.67 -4.31
CA ASN A 84 11.59 -6.24 -3.80
C ASN A 84 11.92 -5.63 -2.43
N PHE A 85 11.82 -6.45 -1.39
CA PHE A 85 12.08 -6.06 -0.01
C PHE A 85 13.57 -5.99 0.34
N ASP A 86 14.45 -6.37 -0.59
CA ASP A 86 15.88 -6.07 -0.50
C ASP A 86 16.18 -4.60 -0.86
N TYR A 87 15.18 -3.84 -1.32
CA TYR A 87 15.29 -2.42 -1.62
C TYR A 87 14.55 -1.57 -0.61
N GLU A 88 15.10 -0.37 -0.37
CA GLU A 88 14.42 0.63 0.43
C GLU A 88 13.07 0.95 -0.19
N LEU A 89 12.01 0.80 0.59
CA LEU A 89 10.65 1.02 0.13
C LEU A 89 9.79 1.59 1.24
N GLY A 90 8.67 2.18 0.86
CA GLY A 90 7.68 2.62 1.80
C GLY A 90 6.37 2.95 1.12
N PHE A 91 5.35 3.11 1.94
CA PHE A 91 4.08 3.63 1.47
C PHE A 91 3.47 4.54 2.52
N ARG A 92 2.56 5.40 2.06
CA ARG A 92 1.66 6.14 2.92
C ARG A 92 0.26 6.20 2.34
N CYS A 93 -0.73 6.21 3.21
CA CYS A 93 -2.13 6.26 2.84
C CYS A 93 -2.96 6.85 3.98
N THR A 94 -4.13 7.40 3.66
CA THR A 94 -5.15 7.68 4.68
C THR A 94 -5.97 6.44 4.97
N MET A 95 -6.43 6.25 6.20
CA MET A 95 -7.42 5.24 6.58
C MET A 95 -8.54 5.85 7.42
N GLN A 96 -9.78 5.47 7.13
CA GLN A 96 -10.96 5.83 7.91
C GLN A 96 -11.86 4.61 8.09
N GLN A 97 -12.49 4.49 9.26
CA GLN A 97 -13.44 3.43 9.58
C GLN A 97 -14.81 4.02 9.82
N ARG A 98 -15.89 3.34 9.39
CA ARG A 98 -17.20 4.01 9.30
C ARG A 98 -18.38 3.32 9.97
N ILE A 99 -18.30 2.05 10.34
CA ILE A 99 -19.46 1.31 10.85
C ILE A 99 -19.12 0.55 12.13
N GLU A 100 -19.97 0.70 13.15
CA GLU A 100 -20.04 -0.15 14.35
C GLU A 100 -20.92 -1.41 14.11
N PRO A 101 -20.75 -2.48 14.91
CA PRO A 101 -19.69 -2.69 15.89
C PRO A 101 -18.32 -2.94 15.23
N LEU A 102 -17.23 -2.44 15.80
CA LEU A 102 -15.87 -2.76 15.36
C LEU A 102 -15.42 -4.17 15.78
N ALA A 103 -16.08 -4.76 16.78
CA ALA A 103 -15.77 -6.10 17.27
C ALA A 103 -15.89 -7.17 16.18
N GLY A 104 -14.99 -8.15 16.23
CA GLY A 104 -14.87 -9.25 15.28
C GLY A 104 -14.35 -8.83 13.91
N ARG A 105 -13.66 -7.69 13.79
CA ARG A 105 -13.09 -7.20 12.53
C ARG A 105 -11.61 -7.54 12.43
N ARG A 106 -11.17 -7.90 11.22
CA ARG A 106 -9.75 -7.87 10.83
C ARG A 106 -9.55 -7.08 9.55
N ALA A 107 -8.58 -6.19 9.51
CA ALA A 107 -8.20 -5.50 8.29
C ALA A 107 -6.68 -5.46 8.09
N TYR A 108 -6.26 -5.44 6.83
CA TYR A 108 -4.86 -5.41 6.42
C TYR A 108 -4.66 -4.32 5.36
N ILE A 109 -3.64 -3.51 5.55
CA ILE A 109 -3.27 -2.38 4.69
C ILE A 109 -1.76 -2.51 4.43
N SER A 110 -1.36 -3.01 3.27
CA SER A 110 0.01 -3.50 3.10
C SER A 110 0.60 -3.34 1.70
N VAL A 111 1.92 -3.32 1.65
CA VAL A 111 2.72 -3.71 0.49
C VAL A 111 3.14 -5.17 0.67
N GLY A 112 3.13 -5.96 -0.39
CA GLY A 112 3.33 -7.41 -0.36
C GLY A 112 2.02 -8.19 -0.27
N GLU A 113 2.11 -9.50 -0.05
CA GLU A 113 0.93 -10.35 0.14
C GLU A 113 0.71 -10.62 1.63
N VAL A 114 -0.52 -10.41 2.10
CA VAL A 114 -0.91 -10.80 3.45
C VAL A 114 -1.74 -12.07 3.36
N ALA A 115 -1.11 -13.21 3.65
CA ALA A 115 -1.81 -14.44 3.98
C ALA A 115 -1.11 -15.12 5.17
N LEU A 116 -1.56 -14.82 6.38
CA LEU A 116 -1.26 -15.54 7.64
C LEU A 116 0.15 -16.18 7.72
N GLY A 117 1.21 -15.38 7.52
CA GLY A 117 2.61 -15.82 7.68
C GLY A 117 3.22 -16.57 6.49
N ALA A 118 2.52 -16.72 5.37
CA ALA A 118 3.02 -17.42 4.19
C ALA A 118 3.81 -16.53 3.21
N TYR A 119 3.80 -15.20 3.39
CA TYR A 119 4.35 -14.25 2.42
C TYR A 119 5.05 -13.07 3.06
N ASN A 120 5.81 -12.35 2.24
CA ASN A 120 6.49 -11.13 2.63
C ASN A 120 5.52 -9.94 2.60
N PHE A 121 5.48 -9.16 3.68
CA PHE A 121 4.71 -7.91 3.68
C PHE A 121 5.25 -6.86 4.64
N LEU A 122 4.91 -5.62 4.35
CA LEU A 122 5.07 -4.45 5.20
C LEU A 122 3.71 -3.75 5.27
N GLY A 123 3.19 -3.46 6.46
CA GLY A 123 1.96 -2.70 6.55
C GLY A 123 1.35 -2.60 7.93
N PHE A 124 0.04 -2.38 7.92
CA PHE A 124 -0.77 -2.24 9.12
C PHE A 124 -1.79 -3.36 9.20
N TYR A 125 -2.08 -3.74 10.44
CA TYR A 125 -3.11 -4.68 10.79
C TYR A 125 -4.09 -4.00 11.75
N VAL A 126 -5.37 -4.25 11.57
CA VAL A 126 -6.41 -3.83 12.52
C VAL A 126 -7.12 -5.07 13.01
N GLU A 127 -7.21 -5.22 14.34
CA GLU A 127 -8.07 -6.21 14.99
C GLU A 127 -9.01 -5.47 15.92
N ASP A 128 -10.31 -5.73 15.76
CA ASP A 128 -11.36 -4.97 16.42
C ASP A 128 -11.16 -3.48 16.18
N ASP A 129 -10.95 -2.67 17.21
CA ASP A 129 -10.68 -1.23 17.16
C ASP A 129 -9.18 -0.87 17.35
N THR A 130 -8.29 -1.86 17.39
CA THR A 130 -6.86 -1.64 17.66
C THR A 130 -6.06 -1.69 16.38
N LEU A 131 -5.23 -0.67 16.15
CA LEU A 131 -4.28 -0.59 15.04
C LEU A 131 -2.91 -1.13 15.46
N TYR A 132 -2.27 -1.87 14.57
CA TYR A 132 -0.94 -2.44 14.73
C TYR A 132 -0.07 -2.12 13.52
N ALA A 133 1.21 -1.84 13.76
CA ALA A 133 2.26 -2.04 12.76
C ALA A 133 2.45 -3.55 12.54
N ALA A 134 2.77 -3.97 11.32
CA ALA A 134 3.00 -5.37 11.01
C ALA A 134 4.03 -5.57 9.89
N THR A 135 4.93 -6.54 10.09
CA THR A 135 5.83 -7.07 9.05
C THR A 135 5.70 -8.58 8.97
N GLY A 136 5.82 -9.14 7.77
CA GLY A 136 5.83 -10.60 7.57
C GLY A 136 7.01 -11.04 6.73
N ARG A 137 7.57 -12.20 7.08
CA ARG A 137 8.59 -12.89 6.30
C ARG A 137 8.14 -14.29 5.94
N GLU A 138 8.20 -14.61 4.66
CA GLU A 138 7.85 -15.92 4.12
C GLU A 138 8.56 -17.05 4.90
N GLY A 139 7.77 -18.04 5.33
CA GLY A 139 8.26 -19.21 6.06
C GLY A 139 8.67 -18.98 7.52
N VAL A 140 8.59 -17.74 8.02
CA VAL A 140 8.96 -17.39 9.42
C VAL A 140 7.74 -16.94 10.22
N GLY A 141 6.82 -16.18 9.61
CA GLY A 141 5.65 -15.61 10.29
C GLY A 141 5.63 -14.09 10.22
N TYR A 142 4.90 -13.46 11.14
CA TYR A 142 4.77 -12.01 11.20
C TYR A 142 4.98 -11.46 12.62
N THR A 143 5.45 -10.21 12.70
CA THR A 143 5.62 -9.44 13.93
C THR A 143 4.63 -8.28 13.92
N THR A 144 4.06 -7.96 15.08
CA THR A 144 3.15 -6.82 15.25
C THR A 144 3.52 -5.98 16.45
N GLU A 145 3.35 -4.66 16.34
CA GLU A 145 3.49 -3.70 17.43
C GLU A 145 2.23 -2.83 17.52
N PRO A 146 1.56 -2.71 18.68
CA PRO A 146 0.33 -1.95 18.79
C PRO A 146 0.58 -0.44 18.75
N TYR A 147 -0.23 0.28 17.97
CA TYR A 147 -0.38 1.74 18.10
C TYR A 147 -1.33 2.09 19.24
N GLY A 148 -2.52 1.48 19.22
CA GLY A 148 -3.61 1.75 20.17
C GLY A 148 -4.98 1.70 19.50
N THR A 149 -6.01 2.09 20.26
CA THR A 149 -7.39 2.17 19.79
C THR A 149 -7.57 3.32 18.80
N ILE A 150 -8.20 3.03 17.66
CA ILE A 150 -8.58 4.00 16.64
C ILE A 150 -10.09 4.24 16.68
N SER A 151 -10.47 5.50 16.43
CA SER A 151 -11.86 5.95 16.51
C SER A 151 -12.56 5.85 15.17
N LEU A 152 -13.88 5.60 15.23
CA LEU A 152 -14.74 5.72 14.06
C LEU A 152 -14.73 7.14 13.49
N ASP A 153 -14.92 7.21 12.18
CA ASP A 153 -14.99 8.40 11.36
C ASP A 153 -13.78 9.34 11.45
N THR A 154 -12.72 8.95 12.17
CA THR A 154 -11.43 9.63 12.17
C THR A 154 -10.59 9.18 10.98
N VAL A 155 -9.97 10.13 10.30
CA VAL A 155 -9.01 9.88 9.23
C VAL A 155 -7.61 9.88 9.82
N TYR A 156 -6.91 8.77 9.65
CA TYR A 156 -5.51 8.60 10.06
C TYR A 156 -4.60 8.61 8.85
N LEU A 157 -3.47 9.34 8.90
CA LEU A 157 -2.38 9.19 7.94
C LEU A 157 -1.44 8.07 8.41
N LEU A 158 -1.42 6.97 7.68
CA LEU A 158 -0.55 5.83 7.96
C LEU A 158 0.69 5.90 7.07
N GLU A 159 1.86 5.68 7.63
CA GLU A 159 3.12 5.61 6.87
C GLU A 159 3.97 4.42 7.34
N ALA A 160 4.48 3.63 6.40
CA ALA A 160 5.41 2.54 6.67
C ALA A 160 6.65 2.67 5.79
N HIS A 161 7.83 2.47 6.37
CA HIS A 161 9.11 2.56 5.68
C HIS A 161 10.01 1.38 6.05
N LEU A 162 10.58 0.70 5.05
CA LEU A 162 11.52 -0.40 5.22
C LEU A 162 12.91 0.02 4.81
N ILE A 163 13.86 -0.14 5.75
CA ILE A 163 15.29 -0.15 5.50
C ILE A 163 15.71 -1.64 5.45
N PRO A 164 16.06 -2.19 4.27
CA PRO A 164 16.26 -3.62 4.08
C PRO A 164 17.26 -4.22 5.05
N GLY A 165 16.85 -5.29 5.74
CA GLY A 165 17.69 -6.02 6.70
C GLY A 165 18.03 -5.24 7.99
N VAL A 166 17.54 -4.01 8.16
CA VAL A 166 17.81 -3.17 9.33
C VAL A 166 16.54 -3.00 10.16
N GLU A 167 15.51 -2.37 9.59
CA GLU A 167 14.30 -2.02 10.34
C GLU A 167 13.12 -1.63 9.44
N ALA A 168 11.92 -1.74 10.01
CA ALA A 168 10.70 -1.14 9.48
C ALA A 168 10.17 -0.09 10.48
N ILE A 169 9.94 1.12 10.00
CA ILE A 169 9.47 2.27 10.78
C ILE A 169 8.02 2.57 10.41
N PHE A 170 7.18 2.79 11.42
CA PHE A 170 5.75 3.04 11.24
C PHE A 170 5.33 4.33 11.94
N LYS A 171 4.48 5.09 11.25
CA LYS A 171 3.96 6.36 11.74
C LYS A 171 2.44 6.44 11.60
N VAL A 172 1.84 7.17 12.52
CA VAL A 172 0.45 7.64 12.43
C VAL A 172 0.48 9.16 12.58
N ASP A 173 -0.13 9.87 11.64
CA ASP A 173 -0.21 11.33 11.61
C ASP A 173 1.16 12.03 11.72
N GLY A 174 2.18 11.41 11.12
CA GLY A 174 3.57 11.89 11.10
C GLY A 174 4.40 11.53 12.33
N GLU A 175 3.79 10.99 13.39
CA GLU A 175 4.46 10.55 14.61
C GLU A 175 4.85 9.07 14.53
N GLU A 176 6.12 8.76 14.80
CA GLU A 176 6.60 7.38 14.89
C GLU A 176 6.05 6.72 16.16
N PHE A 177 5.44 5.54 16.00
CA PHE A 177 4.94 4.74 17.13
C PHE A 177 5.59 3.36 17.21
N ALA A 178 6.11 2.84 16.10
CA ALA A 178 6.71 1.51 16.08
C ALA A 178 7.95 1.44 15.18
N ARG A 179 8.89 0.60 15.61
CA ARG A 179 10.11 0.25 14.91
C ARG A 179 10.37 -1.24 15.07
N ILE A 180 10.15 -2.00 14.01
CA ILE A 180 10.33 -3.46 14.00
C ILE A 180 11.69 -3.78 13.41
N THR A 181 12.51 -4.59 14.10
CA THR A 181 13.86 -4.99 13.66
C THR A 181 14.01 -6.49 13.46
N THR A 182 12.93 -7.26 13.65
CA THR A 182 12.90 -8.72 13.53
C THR A 182 11.82 -9.14 12.52
N ASN A 183 11.97 -10.33 11.92
CA ASN A 183 11.04 -10.86 10.91
C ASN A 183 10.70 -9.87 9.79
N LEU A 184 11.71 -9.11 9.37
CA LEU A 184 11.58 -8.19 8.24
C LEU A 184 11.40 -8.99 6.94
N PRO A 185 10.54 -8.50 6.03
CA PRO A 185 10.43 -9.10 4.69
C PRO A 185 11.77 -8.98 3.95
N THR A 186 12.08 -9.96 3.09
CA THR A 186 13.31 -9.97 2.29
C THR A 186 13.03 -10.54 0.89
N GLY A 187 13.87 -10.24 -0.09
CA GLY A 187 13.77 -10.82 -1.42
C GLY A 187 12.65 -10.22 -2.28
N THR A 188 12.45 -10.86 -3.43
CA THR A 188 11.40 -10.49 -4.37
C THR A 188 10.11 -11.22 -4.03
N ASP A 189 8.99 -10.51 -4.03
CA ASP A 189 7.66 -11.10 -3.88
C ASP A 189 6.81 -10.77 -5.12
N ARG A 190 5.91 -11.70 -5.48
CA ARG A 190 4.82 -11.46 -6.44
C ARG A 190 3.62 -10.77 -5.78
N GLY A 191 3.87 -10.10 -4.65
CA GLY A 191 2.88 -9.46 -3.82
C GLY A 191 2.29 -8.21 -4.46
N LYS A 192 1.78 -7.30 -3.63
CA LYS A 192 0.98 -6.16 -4.08
C LYS A 192 1.72 -4.85 -3.82
N PHE A 193 1.64 -3.89 -4.76
CA PHE A 193 2.05 -2.50 -4.49
C PHE A 193 1.07 -1.79 -3.56
N MET A 194 -0.18 -2.25 -3.55
CA MET A 194 -1.22 -1.87 -2.60
C MET A 194 -2.08 -3.10 -2.34
N GLY A 195 -2.23 -3.46 -1.08
CA GLY A 195 -3.14 -4.50 -0.62
C GLY A 195 -4.04 -3.97 0.47
N LEU A 196 -5.34 -4.00 0.22
CA LEU A 196 -6.38 -3.70 1.19
C LEU A 196 -7.23 -4.96 1.34
N ARG A 197 -7.39 -5.43 2.57
CA ARG A 197 -8.28 -6.53 2.90
C ARG A 197 -9.05 -6.18 4.15
N ILE A 198 -10.34 -6.43 4.16
CA ILE A 198 -11.16 -6.42 5.37
C ILE A 198 -11.91 -7.75 5.48
N MET A 199 -12.03 -8.26 6.69
CA MET A 199 -12.63 -9.54 7.00
C MET A 199 -13.53 -9.43 8.23
N ASN A 200 -14.63 -10.17 8.16
CA ASN A 200 -15.55 -10.42 9.27
C ASN A 200 -15.51 -11.92 9.60
N PRO A 201 -14.57 -12.40 10.43
CA PRO A 201 -14.51 -13.81 10.86
C PRO A 201 -15.77 -14.28 11.60
N GLY A 202 -16.56 -13.36 12.18
CA GLY A 202 -17.81 -13.68 12.88
C GLY A 202 -19.06 -13.39 12.06
N VAL A 203 -20.22 -13.81 12.57
CA VAL A 203 -21.50 -13.27 12.10
C VAL A 203 -21.70 -11.90 12.75
N GLY A 204 -22.12 -10.89 12.01
CA GLY A 204 -22.34 -9.56 12.57
C GLY A 204 -22.68 -8.52 11.51
N GLU A 205 -22.65 -7.25 11.89
CA GLU A 205 -22.84 -6.15 10.92
C GLU A 205 -21.66 -6.02 9.95
N ASN A 206 -21.92 -5.36 8.83
CA ASN A 206 -20.89 -5.00 7.86
C ASN A 206 -19.77 -4.19 8.52
N LYS A 207 -18.54 -4.40 8.05
CA LYS A 207 -17.35 -3.63 8.45
C LYS A 207 -16.89 -2.84 7.25
N ILE A 208 -16.64 -1.55 7.44
CA ILE A 208 -16.21 -0.66 6.35
C ILE A 208 -14.87 -0.02 6.69
N MET A 209 -13.97 -0.06 5.71
CA MET A 209 -12.72 0.69 5.72
C MET A 209 -12.60 1.48 4.42
N ASP A 210 -12.25 2.75 4.57
CA ASP A 210 -12.03 3.68 3.50
C ASP A 210 -10.56 4.10 3.44
N ILE A 211 -10.03 4.20 2.22
CA ILE A 211 -8.71 4.76 1.93
C ILE A 211 -8.90 5.90 0.92
N GLY A 212 -8.44 7.11 1.22
CA GLY A 212 -8.55 8.28 0.34
C GLY A 212 -7.44 8.37 -0.72
N PHE A 213 -6.21 7.98 -0.35
CA PHE A 213 -5.08 7.94 -1.28
C PHE A 213 -4.09 6.85 -0.90
N TRP A 214 -3.25 6.49 -1.87
CA TRP A 214 -2.11 5.59 -1.70
C TRP A 214 -0.90 6.17 -2.41
N GLU A 215 0.22 6.26 -1.72
CA GLU A 215 1.52 6.57 -2.32
C GLU A 215 2.49 5.45 -1.95
N PHE A 216 3.09 4.83 -2.96
CA PHE A 216 4.12 3.83 -2.83
C PHE A 216 5.43 4.36 -3.43
N ARG A 217 6.54 4.04 -2.78
CA ARG A 217 7.89 4.25 -3.31
C ARG A 217 8.76 3.04 -3.06
N MET A 218 9.63 2.74 -4.03
CA MET A 218 10.68 1.73 -3.89
C MET A 218 11.91 2.17 -4.68
N LYS A 219 13.08 2.07 -4.07
CA LYS A 219 14.35 2.39 -4.71
C LYS A 219 14.59 1.43 -5.87
N ARG A 220 15.01 1.95 -7.02
CA ARG A 220 15.40 1.14 -8.19
C ARG A 220 16.90 0.91 -8.17
N ILE A 221 17.35 -0.26 -8.64
CA ILE A 221 18.75 -0.44 -9.03
C ILE A 221 18.87 -0.16 -10.54
N LEU A 222 19.67 0.83 -10.87
CA LEU A 222 20.12 1.13 -12.23
C LEU A 222 20.74 -0.11 -12.89
N GLY A 223 20.20 -0.50 -14.05
CA GLY A 223 20.86 -1.44 -14.96
C GLY A 223 20.35 -2.89 -14.97
N VAL A 224 19.23 -3.19 -14.30
CA VAL A 224 18.60 -4.53 -14.37
C VAL A 224 17.19 -4.39 -14.96
N TYR A 225 17.12 -4.15 -16.27
CA TYR A 225 15.91 -4.47 -17.04
C TYR A 225 16.08 -5.92 -17.48
N VAL A 226 15.34 -6.84 -16.85
CA VAL A 226 15.21 -8.23 -17.33
C VAL A 226 14.08 -8.29 -18.33
#